data_AF-A0A4D4LNU2-F1
#
_entry.id   AF-A0A4D4LNU2-F1
#
_cell.length_a   1.000
_cell.length_b   1.000
_cell.length_c   1.000
_cell.angle_alpha   90.00
_cell.angle_beta   90.00
_cell.angle_gamma   90.00
#
_symmetry.space_group_name_H-M   'P 1'
#
loop_
_entity.id
_entity.type
_entity.pdbx_description
1 polymer ?
#
loop_
_entity_poly.entity_id
_entity_poly.type
_entity_poly.pdbx_seq_one_letter_code
_entity_poly.pdbx_strand_id
1 'polypeptide(L)'
;MQGNQTSVMTAVHGRLPGSRAGASPRRAEGRHRRSGRRGGRWHRRLLAYRDVELVQCPAPDGRGEDCLLLVHIRKVVGRVTYQACDECAEGVITDVVLDGPFRDSGLGTRALLHLRSRHPGVTWRTTLDHRLTRGLLRRMRIPRTVVDGSCSHVRAAVVAQAAGG
;
A
#
# COMPACT_ATOMS: atom_id res chain seq x y z
N MET A 1 -75.24 -37.16 -40.45
CA MET A 1 -75.12 -38.46 -41.16
C MET A 1 -73.67 -38.61 -41.59
N GLN A 2 -73.09 -39.82 -41.46
CA GLN A 2 -71.64 -40.10 -41.67
C GLN A 2 -70.70 -39.23 -40.79
N GLY A 3 -69.43 -39.52 -40.53
CA GLY A 3 -68.48 -40.60 -40.89
C GLY A 3 -67.06 -40.03 -40.59
N ASN A 4 -65.98 -40.75 -40.26
CA ASN A 4 -65.68 -42.19 -40.16
C ASN A 4 -64.79 -42.38 -38.90
N GLN A 5 -64.77 -43.52 -38.19
CA GLN A 5 -63.93 -44.70 -38.46
C GLN A 5 -62.45 -44.40 -38.82
N THR A 6 -61.41 -45.06 -38.32
CA THR A 6 -61.13 -45.94 -37.16
C THR A 6 -59.65 -46.34 -37.26
N SER A 7 -58.90 -46.48 -36.16
CA SER A 7 -57.94 -47.61 -35.99
C SER A 7 -57.39 -47.75 -34.57
N VAL A 8 -57.82 -48.85 -33.93
CA VAL A 8 -57.04 -49.81 -33.09
C VAL A 8 -55.53 -49.53 -32.92
N MET A 9 -55.00 -49.46 -31.68
CA MET A 9 -54.57 -50.57 -30.76
C MET A 9 -53.23 -51.24 -31.18
N THR A 10 -52.40 -51.81 -30.29
CA THR A 10 -52.63 -52.27 -28.89
C THR A 10 -51.42 -52.01 -27.96
N ALA A 11 -51.62 -52.23 -26.65
CA ALA A 11 -50.70 -51.97 -25.53
C ALA A 11 -49.80 -53.17 -25.12
N VAL A 12 -49.46 -53.25 -23.81
CA VAL A 12 -48.72 -54.32 -23.07
C VAL A 12 -47.18 -54.17 -23.11
N HIS A 13 -46.39 -54.30 -22.02
CA HIS A 13 -46.64 -54.41 -20.55
C HIS A 13 -46.51 -53.01 -19.87
N GLY A 14 -46.26 -52.75 -18.56
CA GLY A 14 -45.96 -53.55 -17.35
C GLY A 14 -46.09 -52.69 -16.06
N ARG A 15 -45.69 -53.18 -14.87
CA ARG A 15 -45.99 -52.49 -13.58
C ARG A 15 -45.04 -52.78 -12.38
N LEU A 16 -44.27 -51.75 -11.96
CA LEU A 16 -43.76 -51.48 -10.58
C LEU A 16 -42.89 -52.56 -9.87
N PRO A 17 -42.36 -52.32 -8.64
CA PRO A 17 -41.95 -51.07 -7.97
C PRO A 17 -40.45 -51.04 -7.59
N GLY A 18 -39.93 -49.91 -7.09
CA GLY A 18 -38.60 -49.87 -6.46
C GLY A 18 -38.16 -48.48 -5.95
N SER A 19 -38.19 -48.26 -4.64
CA SER A 19 -37.77 -46.98 -4.02
C SER A 19 -36.29 -47.00 -3.63
N ARG A 20 -35.57 -45.91 -3.93
CA ARG A 20 -34.36 -45.45 -3.21
C ARG A 20 -34.05 -43.98 -3.56
N ALA A 21 -33.52 -43.24 -2.59
CA ALA A 21 -33.27 -41.81 -2.74
C ALA A 21 -32.08 -41.51 -3.68
N GLY A 22 -32.30 -40.65 -4.68
CA GLY A 22 -31.26 -40.10 -5.55
C GLY A 22 -30.96 -38.64 -5.17
N ALA A 23 -29.76 -38.37 -4.67
CA ALA A 23 -29.40 -37.04 -4.18
C ALA A 23 -29.15 -36.03 -5.32
N SER A 24 -29.77 -34.86 -5.23
CA SER A 24 -29.18 -33.62 -5.76
C SER A 24 -28.09 -33.19 -4.76
N PRO A 25 -26.83 -32.97 -5.19
CA PRO A 25 -26.55 -31.80 -6.03
C PRO A 25 -25.45 -32.00 -7.10
N ARG A 26 -25.75 -31.68 -8.37
CA ARG A 26 -24.68 -31.36 -9.33
C ARG A 26 -24.26 -29.90 -9.16
N ARG A 27 -23.35 -29.66 -8.19
CA ARG A 27 -22.61 -28.40 -8.08
C ARG A 27 -21.77 -28.19 -9.35
N ALA A 28 -22.25 -27.36 -10.28
CA ALA A 28 -21.42 -26.87 -11.37
C ALA A 28 -20.29 -26.01 -10.77
N GLU A 29 -19.05 -26.43 -10.96
CA GLU A 29 -17.93 -25.89 -10.19
C GLU A 29 -17.64 -24.42 -10.53
N GLY A 30 -17.55 -23.58 -9.50
CA GLY A 30 -17.07 -22.22 -9.62
C GLY A 30 -15.62 -22.22 -10.12
N ARG A 31 -15.43 -22.00 -11.43
CA ARG A 31 -14.11 -22.06 -12.09
C ARG A 31 -13.26 -20.85 -11.71
N HIS A 32 -12.71 -20.88 -10.50
CA HIS A 32 -11.74 -19.91 -9.98
C HIS A 32 -10.53 -19.85 -10.91
N ARG A 33 -10.48 -18.85 -11.79
CA ARG A 33 -9.35 -18.62 -12.70
C ARG A 33 -8.09 -18.36 -11.86
N ARG A 34 -7.20 -19.36 -11.80
CA ARG A 34 -6.06 -19.41 -10.88
C ARG A 34 -5.21 -18.14 -10.97
N SER A 35 -4.81 -17.62 -9.80
CA SER A 35 -4.17 -16.31 -9.60
C SER A 35 -2.71 -16.20 -10.10
N GLY A 36 -2.25 -17.10 -10.98
CA GLY A 36 -0.83 -17.32 -11.31
C GLY A 36 -0.06 -16.09 -11.80
N ARG A 37 -0.72 -15.12 -12.46
CA ARG A 37 -0.08 -13.86 -12.88
C ARG A 37 0.24 -12.88 -11.73
N ARG A 38 -0.30 -13.09 -10.52
CA ARG A 38 0.01 -12.26 -9.35
C ARG A 38 1.35 -12.64 -8.69
N GLY A 39 1.71 -13.93 -8.71
CA GLY A 39 2.93 -14.44 -8.05
C GLY A 39 4.21 -13.77 -8.57
N GLY A 40 4.46 -13.80 -9.88
CA GLY A 40 5.65 -13.19 -10.48
C GLY A 40 5.75 -11.67 -10.27
N ARG A 41 4.63 -10.95 -10.26
CA ARG A 41 4.62 -9.50 -9.98
C ARG A 41 4.90 -9.19 -8.51
N TRP A 42 4.40 -10.01 -7.59
CA TRP A 42 4.74 -9.91 -6.16
C TRP A 42 6.19 -10.28 -5.88
N HIS A 43 6.70 -11.35 -6.49
CA HIS A 43 8.09 -11.76 -6.34
C HIS A 43 9.07 -10.69 -6.86
N ARG A 44 8.84 -10.13 -8.06
CA ARG A 44 9.64 -9.01 -8.57
C ARG A 44 9.53 -7.75 -7.71
N ARG A 45 8.35 -7.45 -7.14
CA ARG A 45 8.16 -6.36 -6.16
C ARG A 45 8.90 -6.60 -4.84
N LEU A 46 9.04 -7.86 -4.41
CA LEU A 46 9.70 -8.25 -3.17
C LEU A 46 11.22 -8.17 -3.29
N LEU A 47 11.78 -8.65 -4.41
CA LEU A 47 13.22 -8.49 -4.73
C LEU A 47 13.56 -7.00 -4.78
N ALA A 48 12.87 -6.23 -5.63
CA ALA A 48 13.08 -4.79 -5.72
C ALA A 48 12.77 -4.02 -4.42
N TYR A 49 12.03 -4.59 -3.46
CA TYR A 49 11.87 -4.01 -2.12
C TYR A 49 13.08 -4.28 -1.20
N ARG A 50 13.76 -5.43 -1.35
CA ARG A 50 15.01 -5.73 -0.65
C ARG A 50 16.15 -4.89 -1.22
N ASP A 51 16.27 -4.87 -2.54
CA ASP A 51 17.35 -4.27 -3.33
C ASP A 51 17.24 -2.72 -3.44
N VAL A 52 16.45 -2.11 -2.54
CA VAL A 52 16.46 -0.67 -2.29
C VAL A 52 17.38 -0.36 -1.11
N GLU A 53 18.32 0.53 -1.35
CA GLU A 53 19.14 1.21 -0.36
C GLU A 53 18.41 2.46 0.17
N LEU A 54 18.68 2.81 1.41
CA LEU A 54 18.12 3.99 2.08
C LEU A 54 19.29 4.92 2.40
N VAL A 55 19.35 6.06 1.72
CA VAL A 55 20.50 6.97 1.73
C VAL A 55 20.07 8.30 2.31
N GLN A 56 20.68 8.72 3.42
CA GLN A 56 20.49 10.07 3.94
C GLN A 56 21.21 11.07 3.03
N CYS A 57 20.47 12.09 2.58
CA CYS A 57 20.97 13.23 1.85
C CYS A 57 20.54 14.48 2.65
N PRO A 58 21.43 15.04 3.50
CA PRO A 58 21.08 16.16 4.35
C PRO A 58 20.85 17.43 3.53
N ALA A 59 20.13 18.41 4.09
CA ALA A 59 20.02 19.73 3.49
C ALA A 59 21.42 20.37 3.30
N PRO A 60 21.74 20.98 2.14
CA PRO A 60 23.10 21.44 1.83
C PRO A 60 23.57 22.62 2.69
N ASP A 61 22.64 23.27 3.39
CA ASP A 61 22.83 24.37 4.34
C ASP A 61 22.63 23.95 5.81
N GLY A 62 22.21 22.70 6.07
CA GLY A 62 21.78 22.23 7.39
C GLY A 62 20.53 22.92 7.95
N ARG A 63 19.72 23.57 7.09
CA ARG A 63 18.56 24.40 7.49
C ARG A 63 17.33 24.22 6.62
N GLY A 64 17.48 23.72 5.39
CA GLY A 64 16.41 23.18 4.58
C GLY A 64 15.88 21.85 5.11
N GLU A 65 15.17 21.12 4.25
CA GLU A 65 14.60 19.81 4.60
C GLU A 65 15.57 18.67 4.27
N ASP A 66 15.82 17.78 5.23
CA ASP A 66 16.58 16.56 5.00
C ASP A 66 15.80 15.59 4.10
N CYS A 67 16.54 14.85 3.27
CA CYS A 67 15.97 13.90 2.31
C CYS A 67 16.51 12.47 2.56
N LEU A 68 15.62 11.54 2.93
CA LEU A 68 15.92 10.11 2.85
C LEU A 68 15.59 9.62 1.44
N LEU A 69 16.61 9.37 0.62
CA LEU A 69 16.49 8.84 -0.73
C LEU A 69 16.33 7.32 -0.70
N LEU A 70 15.45 6.80 -1.55
CA LEU A 70 15.23 5.38 -1.75
C LEU A 70 15.80 4.99 -3.10
N VAL A 71 16.98 4.36 -3.12
CA VAL A 71 17.75 4.07 -4.34
C VAL A 71 17.67 2.59 -4.67
N HIS A 72 17.20 2.25 -5.87
CA HIS A 72 17.25 0.89 -6.39
C HIS A 72 18.32 0.80 -7.48
N ILE A 73 19.41 0.07 -7.22
CA ILE A 73 20.61 -0.05 -8.05
C ILE A 73 21.31 1.30 -8.28
N ARG A 74 20.82 2.12 -9.20
CA ARG A 74 21.35 3.47 -9.51
C ARG A 74 20.24 4.50 -9.82
N LYS A 75 18.98 4.19 -9.50
CA LYS A 75 17.84 5.10 -9.68
C LYS A 75 17.17 5.39 -8.35
N VAL A 76 16.92 6.67 -8.06
CA VAL A 76 15.97 7.08 -7.02
C VAL A 76 14.57 6.59 -7.44
N VAL A 77 13.98 5.71 -6.62
CA VAL A 77 12.60 5.18 -6.77
C VAL A 77 11.67 5.71 -5.68
N GLY A 78 12.15 6.63 -4.84
CA GLY A 78 11.36 7.36 -3.87
C GLY A 78 12.19 8.33 -3.03
N ARG A 79 11.50 9.19 -2.29
CA ARG A 79 12.06 10.14 -1.33
C ARG A 79 11.10 10.29 -0.15
N VAL A 80 11.65 10.39 1.05
CA VAL A 80 10.97 10.99 2.21
C VAL A 80 11.69 12.30 2.53
N THR A 81 10.96 13.41 2.58
CA THR A 81 11.50 14.72 2.96
C THR A 81 10.99 15.07 4.36
N TYR A 82 11.87 15.57 5.22
CA TYR A 82 11.55 15.81 6.62
C TYR A 82 12.40 16.93 7.26
N GLN A 83 11.85 17.54 8.32
CA GLN A 83 12.65 18.21 9.34
C GLN A 83 12.75 17.30 10.57
N ALA A 84 13.91 17.31 11.24
CA ALA A 84 14.09 16.75 12.57
C ALA A 84 14.85 17.77 13.42
N CYS A 85 14.43 17.95 14.67
CA CYS A 85 15.12 18.77 15.67
C CYS A 85 15.36 17.91 16.91
N ASP A 86 16.58 17.40 17.03
CA ASP A 86 16.96 16.51 18.14
C ASP A 86 16.90 17.25 19.50
N GLU A 87 17.13 18.58 19.53
CA GLU A 87 16.96 19.44 20.72
C GLU A 87 15.50 19.49 21.24
N CYS A 88 14.53 19.50 20.33
CA CYS A 88 13.11 19.45 20.69
C CYS A 88 12.59 18.02 20.85
N ALA A 89 13.35 17.00 20.44
CA ALA A 89 12.88 15.64 20.19
C ALA A 89 11.64 15.59 19.28
N GLU A 90 11.59 16.45 18.25
CA GLU A 90 10.41 16.66 17.39
C GLU A 90 10.77 16.65 15.90
N GLY A 91 9.93 16.03 15.07
CA GLY A 91 10.18 15.85 13.64
C GLY A 91 8.90 15.86 12.81
N VAL A 92 8.99 16.40 11.60
CA VAL A 92 7.86 16.57 10.67
C VAL A 92 8.24 16.01 9.30
N ILE A 93 7.40 15.15 8.77
CA ILE A 93 7.52 14.61 7.41
C ILE A 93 6.65 15.46 6.48
N THR A 94 7.26 16.11 5.50
CA THR A 94 6.62 17.06 4.57
C THR A 94 6.34 16.46 3.21
N ASP A 95 7.17 15.50 2.75
CA ASP A 95 6.94 14.76 1.49
C ASP A 95 7.22 13.25 1.63
N VAL A 96 6.46 12.43 0.91
CA VAL A 96 6.68 10.99 0.74
C VAL A 96 6.31 10.58 -0.70
N VAL A 97 7.31 10.58 -1.59
CA VAL A 97 7.19 10.12 -2.98
C VAL A 97 7.69 8.70 -3.11
N LEU A 98 6.95 7.86 -3.83
CA LEU A 98 7.37 6.52 -4.25
C LEU A 98 6.98 6.31 -5.72
N ASP A 99 7.84 5.66 -6.50
CA ASP A 99 7.54 5.22 -7.87
C ASP A 99 6.37 4.22 -7.87
N GLY A 100 5.52 4.27 -8.90
CA GLY A 100 4.29 3.46 -9.01
C GLY A 100 4.44 1.95 -8.70
N PRO A 101 5.50 1.26 -9.15
CA PRO A 101 5.76 -0.13 -8.79
C PRO A 101 5.90 -0.38 -7.28
N PHE A 102 6.41 0.58 -6.50
CA PHE A 102 6.81 0.44 -5.10
C PHE A 102 5.76 0.94 -4.09
N ARG A 103 4.73 1.68 -4.52
CA ARG A 103 3.70 2.24 -3.61
C ARG A 103 3.03 1.19 -2.71
N ASP A 104 2.80 -0.02 -3.22
CA ASP A 104 2.20 -1.11 -2.43
C ASP A 104 3.21 -2.14 -1.88
N SER A 105 4.53 -2.02 -2.15
CA SER A 105 5.51 -3.06 -1.75
C SER A 105 5.90 -3.00 -0.27
N GLY A 106 5.33 -2.07 0.50
CA GLY A 106 5.72 -1.79 1.88
C GLY A 106 6.94 -0.87 2.00
N LEU A 107 7.50 -0.39 0.88
CA LEU A 107 8.76 0.35 0.88
C LEU A 107 8.71 1.65 1.72
N GLY A 108 7.61 2.41 1.67
CA GLY A 108 7.42 3.57 2.54
C GLY A 108 7.34 3.21 4.04
N THR A 109 6.89 2.00 4.38
CA THR A 109 6.94 1.50 5.78
C THR A 109 8.39 1.19 6.18
N ARG A 110 9.20 0.60 5.29
CA ARG A 110 10.65 0.38 5.53
C ARG A 110 11.39 1.71 5.75
N ALA A 111 11.16 2.71 4.91
CA ALA A 111 11.80 4.01 5.01
C ALA A 111 11.43 4.76 6.31
N LEU A 112 10.14 4.78 6.69
CA LEU A 112 9.71 5.45 7.93
C LEU A 112 10.09 4.68 9.21
N LEU A 113 10.32 3.37 9.14
CA LEU A 113 10.95 2.61 10.23
C LEU A 113 12.44 2.94 10.34
N HIS A 114 13.16 3.03 9.22
CA HIS A 114 14.57 3.40 9.19
C HIS A 114 14.80 4.82 9.73
N LEU A 115 13.98 5.79 9.30
CA LEU A 115 14.00 7.17 9.82
C LEU A 115 13.84 7.21 11.35
N ARG A 116 12.90 6.44 11.91
CA ARG A 116 12.71 6.28 13.37
C ARG A 116 13.87 5.58 14.08
N SER A 117 14.53 4.61 13.44
CA SER A 117 15.74 4.00 14.00
C SER A 117 16.96 4.94 13.99
N ARG A 118 16.98 5.92 13.08
CA ARG A 118 18.08 6.87 12.92
C ARG A 118 17.99 8.06 13.88
N HIS A 119 16.76 8.48 14.21
CA HIS A 119 16.43 9.50 15.20
C HIS A 119 15.58 8.89 16.33
N PRO A 120 16.18 8.11 17.25
CA PRO A 120 15.47 7.58 18.41
C PRO A 120 15.00 8.72 19.32
N GLY A 121 13.84 8.57 19.95
CA GLY A 121 13.24 9.58 20.81
C GLY A 121 12.43 10.67 20.08
N VAL A 122 12.70 10.92 18.79
CA VAL A 122 11.98 11.96 18.03
C VAL A 122 10.50 11.59 17.83
N THR A 123 9.61 12.52 18.20
CA THR A 123 8.18 12.46 17.96
C THR A 123 7.86 12.91 16.54
N TRP A 124 7.23 12.03 15.75
CA TRP A 124 7.02 12.25 14.32
C TRP A 124 5.59 12.68 13.99
N ARG A 125 5.43 13.85 13.36
CA ARG A 125 4.18 14.35 12.74
C ARG A 125 4.34 14.50 11.22
N THR A 126 3.30 14.98 10.53
CA THR A 126 3.31 15.23 9.08
C THR A 126 2.32 16.31 8.68
N THR A 127 2.63 17.11 7.65
CA THR A 127 1.69 18.09 7.06
C THR A 127 0.76 17.44 6.02
N LEU A 128 1.21 16.31 5.43
CA LEU A 128 0.59 15.60 4.31
C LEU A 128 -0.90 15.22 4.53
N ASP A 129 -1.73 15.51 3.52
CA ASP A 129 -3.13 15.05 3.45
C ASP A 129 -3.39 13.93 2.43
N HIS A 130 -2.50 13.80 1.43
CA HIS A 130 -2.76 13.07 0.20
C HIS A 130 -3.24 11.63 0.45
N ARG A 131 -4.33 11.24 -0.22
CA ARG A 131 -5.01 9.92 -0.06
C ARG A 131 -4.05 8.74 -0.14
N LEU A 132 -2.98 8.86 -0.93
CA LEU A 132 -1.98 7.84 -1.19
C LEU A 132 -0.97 7.66 -0.04
N THR A 133 -0.60 8.74 0.66
CA THR A 133 0.30 8.69 1.84
C THR A 133 -0.48 8.48 3.13
N ARG A 134 -1.73 8.96 3.22
CA ARG A 134 -2.64 8.84 4.39
C ARG A 134 -2.73 7.41 4.94
N GLY A 135 -2.73 6.38 4.09
CA GLY A 135 -2.76 4.98 4.52
C GLY A 135 -1.45 4.49 5.17
N LEU A 136 -0.30 4.95 4.67
CA LEU A 136 1.03 4.68 5.25
C LEU A 136 1.18 5.40 6.60
N LEU A 137 0.85 6.69 6.65
CA LEU A 137 0.99 7.53 7.84
C LEU A 137 0.13 7.01 9.01
N ARG A 138 -1.11 6.58 8.72
CA ARG A 138 -1.97 5.90 9.71
C ARG A 138 -1.38 4.57 10.21
N ARG A 139 -0.82 3.73 9.32
CA ARG A 139 -0.13 2.48 9.72
C ARG A 139 1.06 2.76 10.64
N MET A 140 1.82 3.82 10.36
CA MET A 140 2.97 4.24 11.16
C MET A 140 2.59 4.98 12.46
N ARG A 141 1.30 5.27 12.69
CA ARG A 141 0.81 6.15 13.77
C ARG A 141 1.50 7.52 13.76
N ILE A 142 1.60 8.15 12.59
CA ILE A 142 2.11 9.52 12.43
C ILE A 142 0.91 10.45 12.31
N PRO A 143 0.59 11.26 13.35
CA PRO A 143 -0.52 12.20 13.30
C PRO A 143 -0.20 13.40 12.38
N ARG A 144 -1.25 14.06 11.90
CA ARG A 144 -1.09 15.31 11.14
C ARG A 144 -0.84 16.50 12.06
N THR A 145 -0.03 17.44 11.57
CA THR A 145 0.11 18.80 12.09
C THR A 145 -0.45 19.80 11.08
N VAL A 146 -0.92 20.95 11.57
CA VAL A 146 -1.31 22.13 10.74
C VAL A 146 -0.21 23.21 10.80
N VAL A 147 0.73 23.08 11.74
CA VAL A 147 1.93 23.92 11.83
C VAL A 147 3.01 23.30 10.94
N ASP A 148 3.53 24.07 9.98
CA ASP A 148 4.71 23.70 9.18
C ASP A 148 5.95 23.56 10.06
N GLY A 149 6.81 22.60 9.71
CA GLY A 149 7.76 21.91 10.61
C GLY A 149 8.96 22.69 11.17
N SER A 150 8.83 24.01 11.37
CA SER A 150 9.85 24.84 12.01
C SER A 150 9.56 24.98 13.52
N CYS A 151 10.31 24.24 14.34
CA CYS A 151 10.31 24.44 15.79
C CYS A 151 10.83 25.84 16.16
N SER A 152 10.68 26.25 17.42
CA SER A 152 11.19 27.53 17.93
C SER A 152 12.67 27.75 17.61
N HIS A 153 13.50 26.70 17.68
CA HIS A 153 14.94 26.82 17.44
C HIS A 153 15.28 26.96 15.94
N VAL A 154 14.61 26.19 15.06
CA VAL A 154 14.74 26.38 13.60
C VAL A 154 14.29 27.79 13.19
N ARG A 155 13.16 28.28 13.73
CA ARG A 155 12.68 29.65 13.48
C ARG A 155 13.65 30.71 13.99
N ALA A 156 14.13 30.58 15.23
CA ALA A 156 15.07 31.52 15.83
C ALA A 156 16.41 31.54 15.09
N ALA A 157 16.94 30.38 14.68
CA ALA A 157 18.19 30.29 13.93
C ALA A 157 18.08 30.94 12.53
N VAL A 158 16.96 30.76 11.83
CA VAL A 158 16.71 31.45 10.54
C VAL A 158 16.65 32.97 10.73
N VAL A 159 15.92 33.45 11.73
CA VAL A 159 15.79 34.90 12.01
C VAL A 159 17.13 35.51 12.44
N ALA A 160 17.91 34.82 13.29
CA ALA A 160 19.19 35.33 13.79
C ALA A 160 20.25 35.55 12.69
N GLN A 161 20.19 34.78 11.60
CA GLN A 161 21.09 34.96 10.46
C GLN A 161 20.60 36.05 9.50
N ALA A 162 19.29 36.19 9.31
CA ALA A 162 18.72 37.26 8.50
C ALA A 162 18.98 38.67 9.07
N ALA A 163 19.40 38.76 10.34
CA ALA A 163 19.81 39.99 11.02
C ALA A 163 21.34 40.19 11.11
N GLY A 164 22.14 39.34 10.45
CA GLY A 164 23.60 39.30 10.58
C GLY A 164 24.36 39.20 9.25
N GLY A 165 23.80 39.73 8.16
CA GLY A 165 24.41 39.83 6.83
C GLY A 165 24.43 41.27 6.33
#